data_AF-A0A5N6AFG3-F1
#
_entry.id   AF-A0A5N6AFG3-F1
#
_cell.length_a   1.000
_cell.length_b   1.000
_cell.length_c   1.000
_cell.angle_alpha   90.00
_cell.angle_beta   90.00
_cell.angle_gamma   90.00
#
_symmetry.space_group_name_H-M   'P 1'
#
loop_
_entity.id
_entity.type
_entity.pdbx_description
1 polymer ?
#
loop_
_entity_poly.entity_id
_entity_poly.type
_entity_poly.pdbx_seq_one_letter_code
_entity_poly.pdbx_strand_id
1 'polypeptide(L)' 'MADHPVAGYLVWALLFGALFGWEALTLARPEAGLPTLSDAMDAVMRYPVGRWVLFAVWLWFGWHTFVRGWHFLLRGPVE' A
#
# COMPACT_ATOMS: atom_id res chain seq x y z
N MET A 1 -19.14 7.62 -18.91
CA MET A 1 -19.05 6.42 -18.05
C MET A 1 -18.03 6.72 -16.96
N ALA A 2 -18.50 7.27 -15.85
CA ALA A 2 -17.68 7.86 -14.78
C ALA A 2 -17.85 7.08 -13.47
N ASP A 3 -17.71 5.75 -13.52
CA ASP A 3 -18.02 4.84 -12.42
C ASP A 3 -16.79 4.23 -11.73
N HIS A 4 -15.65 4.93 -11.70
CA HIS A 4 -14.42 4.39 -11.09
C HIS A 4 -13.82 5.08 -9.85
N PRO A 5 -14.21 6.30 -9.40
CA PRO A 5 -13.64 6.83 -8.16
C PRO A 5 -14.11 6.02 -6.94
N VAL A 6 -15.40 5.65 -6.88
CA VAL A 6 -15.99 4.89 -5.77
C VAL A 6 -15.37 3.50 -5.65
N ALA A 7 -15.18 2.80 -6.77
CA ALA A 7 -14.50 1.50 -6.79
C ALA A 7 -13.08 1.59 -6.22
N GLY A 8 -12.33 2.65 -6.57
CA GLY A 8 -11.00 2.89 -6.02
C GLY A 8 -10.99 3.11 -4.51
N TYR A 9 -11.94 3.90 -3.99
CA TYR A 9 -12.08 4.11 -2.55
C TYR A 9 -12.48 2.84 -1.79
N LEU A 10 -13.38 2.03 -2.36
CA LEU A 10 -13.79 0.76 -1.76
C LEU A 10 -12.64 -0.24 -1.68
N VAL A 11 -11.82 -0.33 -2.73
CA VAL A 11 -10.60 -1.16 -2.72
C VAL A 11 -9.65 -0.69 -1.63
N TRP A 12 -9.42 0.63 -1.52
CA TRP A 12 -8.56 1.17 -0.48
C TRP A 12 -9.12 0.95 0.93
N ALA A 13 -10.42 1.15 1.14
CA ALA A 13 -11.08 0.93 2.42
C ALA A 13 -10.99 -0.54 2.85
N LEU A 14 -11.15 -1.47 1.90
CA LEU A 14 -11.01 -2.90 2.17
C LEU A 14 -9.56 -3.26 2.52
N LEU A 15 -8.58 -2.76 1.75
CA LEU A 15 -7.16 -3.01 1.99
C LEU A 15 -6.72 -2.49 3.36
N PHE A 16 -7.02 -1.23 3.67
CA PHE A 16 -6.69 -0.64 4.96
C PHE A 16 -7.48 -1.29 6.10
N GLY A 17 -8.78 -1.55 5.90
CA GLY A 17 -9.62 -2.20 6.91
C GLY A 17 -9.13 -3.60 7.26
N ALA A 18 -8.72 -4.39 6.26
CA ALA A 18 -8.12 -5.69 6.48
C ALA A 18 -6.76 -5.59 7.20
N LEU A 19 -5.91 -4.63 6.79
CA LEU A 19 -4.60 -4.43 7.40
C LEU A 19 -4.70 -4.01 8.87
N PHE A 20 -5.51 -2.99 9.16
CA PHE A 20 -5.73 -2.51 10.52
C PHE A 20 -6.52 -3.51 11.37
N GLY A 21 -7.49 -4.21 10.77
CA GLY A 21 -8.24 -5.25 11.45
C GLY A 21 -7.37 -6.45 11.84
N TRP A 22 -6.47 -6.87 10.94
CA TRP A 22 -5.47 -7.90 11.24
C TRP A 22 -4.56 -7.46 12.39
N GLU A 23 -3.98 -6.27 12.31
CA GLU A 23 -3.07 -5.78 13.35
C GLU A 23 -3.78 -5.55 14.69
N ALA A 24 -5.01 -5.05 14.68
CA ALA A 24 -5.82 -4.94 15.88
C ALA A 24 -6.11 -6.33 16.48
N LEU A 25 -6.33 -7.35 15.65
CA LEU A 25 -6.58 -8.72 16.11
C LEU A 25 -5.33 -9.38 16.67
N THR A 26 -4.17 -9.21 16.04
CA THR A 26 -2.88 -9.76 16.52
C THR A 26 -2.49 -9.13 17.85
N LEU A 27 -2.67 -7.81 17.99
CA LEU A 27 -2.39 -7.09 19.24
C LEU A 27 -3.43 -7.39 20.33
N ALA A 28 -4.70 -7.59 19.98
CA ALA A 28 -5.75 -7.92 20.95
C ALA A 28 -5.70 -9.37 21.42
N ARG A 29 -5.02 -10.27 20.69
CA ARG A 29 -4.85 -11.69 21.05
C ARG A 29 -3.40 -12.15 20.94
N PRO A 30 -2.49 -11.67 21.80
CA PRO A 30 -1.09 -12.09 21.78
C PRO A 30 -0.91 -13.60 21.90
N GLU A 31 -1.78 -14.26 22.65
CA GLU A 31 -1.78 -15.71 22.88
C GLU A 31 -2.11 -16.55 21.63
N ALA A 32 -2.73 -15.95 20.60
CA ALA A 32 -3.01 -16.64 19.35
C ALA A 32 -1.75 -16.84 18.48
N GLY A 33 -0.64 -16.16 18.80
CA GLY A 33 0.64 -16.30 18.08
C GLY A 33 0.58 -15.85 16.63
N LEU A 34 -0.37 -14.97 16.28
CA LEU A 34 -0.50 -14.43 14.93
C LEU A 34 0.66 -13.44 14.66
N PRO A 35 1.30 -13.49 13.47
CA PRO A 35 2.41 -12.60 13.16
C PRO A 35 1.93 -11.15 13.05
N THR A 36 2.63 -10.24 13.71
CA THR A 36 2.39 -8.80 13.61
C THR A 36 2.79 -8.27 12.23
N LEU A 37 2.37 -7.06 11.90
CA LEU A 37 2.84 -6.36 10.71
C LEU A 37 4.38 -6.28 10.69
N SER A 38 4.99 -6.08 11.85
CA SER A 38 6.44 -6.00 12.00
C SER A 38 7.11 -7.35 11.68
N ASP A 39 6.55 -8.46 12.15
CA ASP A 39 7.05 -9.81 11.84
C ASP A 39 6.92 -10.14 10.35
N ALA A 40 5.80 -9.74 9.74
CA ALA A 40 5.57 -9.90 8.31
C ALA A 40 6.57 -9.08 7.49
N MET A 41 6.83 -7.83 7.88
CA MET A 41 7.83 -6.97 7.23
C MET A 41 9.24 -7.52 7.39
N ASP A 42 9.58 -8.02 8.57
CA ASP A 42 10.89 -8.62 8.82
C ASP A 42 11.08 -9.88 7.96
N ALA A 43 10.05 -10.72 7.85
CA ALA A 43 10.06 -11.89 6.96
C ALA A 43 10.23 -11.51 5.48
N VAL A 44 9.56 -10.45 5.02
CA VAL A 44 9.71 -9.96 3.63
C VAL A 44 11.11 -9.41 3.39
N MET A 45 11.65 -8.64 4.33
CA MET A 45 12.98 -8.03 4.21
C MET A 45 14.13 -9.04 4.36
N ARG A 46 13.88 -10.16 5.05
CA ARG A 46 14.84 -11.25 5.26
C ARG A 46 15.30 -11.92 3.96
N TYR A 47 14.45 -11.99 2.94
CA TYR A 47 14.80 -12.62 1.67
C TYR A 47 15.19 -11.58 0.61
N PRO A 48 16.29 -11.80 -0.14
CA PRO A 48 16.67 -10.93 -1.26
C PRO A 48 15.54 -10.74 -2.27
N VAL A 49 14.78 -11.81 -2.54
CA VAL A 49 13.61 -11.77 -3.44
C VAL A 49 12.54 -10.82 -2.92
N GLY A 50 12.24 -10.83 -1.62
CA GLY A 50 11.24 -9.94 -1.03
C GLY A 50 11.62 -8.47 -1.19
N ARG A 51 12.92 -8.14 -1.02
CA ARG A 51 13.45 -6.80 -1.27
C ARG A 51 13.32 -6.38 -2.74
N TRP A 52 13.61 -7.29 -3.68
CA TRP A 52 13.41 -7.03 -5.10
C TRP A 52 11.94 -6.85 -5.47
N VAL A 53 11.02 -7.59 -4.85
CA VAL A 53 9.58 -7.43 -5.04
C VAL A 53 9.11 -6.07 -4.50
N LEU A 54 9.52 -5.68 -3.30
CA LEU A 54 9.27 -4.34 -2.74
C LEU A 54 9.78 -3.25 -3.67
N PHE A 55 11.01 -3.41 -4.18
CA PHE A 55 11.60 -2.48 -5.13
C PHE A 55 10.79 -2.39 -6.43
N ALA A 56 10.36 -3.53 -6.98
CA ALA A 56 9.56 -3.56 -8.20
C ALA A 56 8.17 -2.92 -8.01
N VAL A 57 7.49 -3.19 -6.88
CA VAL A 57 6.21 -2.57 -6.53
C VAL A 57 6.38 -1.06 -6.34
N TRP A 58 7.44 -0.64 -5.65
CA TRP A 58 7.76 0.77 -5.47
C TRP A 58 8.05 1.45 -6.82
N LEU A 59 8.85 0.84 -7.69
CA LEU A 59 9.16 1.37 -9.02
C LEU A 59 7.91 1.43 -9.90
N TRP A 60 7.05 0.42 -9.84
CA TRP A 60 5.77 0.39 -10.53
C TRP A 60 4.84 1.50 -10.06
N PHE A 61 4.72 1.70 -8.75
CA PHE A 61 3.89 2.75 -8.16
C PHE A 61 4.43 4.14 -8.50
N GLY A 62 5.74 4.35 -8.38
CA GLY A 62 6.43 5.57 -8.80
C GLY A 62 6.21 5.85 -10.28
N TRP A 63 6.44 4.86 -11.15
CA TRP A 63 6.17 5.00 -12.57
C TRP A 63 4.72 5.43 -12.85
N HIS A 64 3.74 4.80 -12.22
CA HIS A 64 2.33 5.15 -12.41
C HIS A 64 1.98 6.56 -11.92
N THR A 65 2.52 6.96 -10.77
CA THR A 65 2.21 8.26 -10.15
C THR A 65 2.94 9.41 -10.84
N PHE A 66 4.21 9.22 -11.20
CA PHE A 66 5.05 10.26 -11.81
C PHE A 66 4.89 10.33 -13.33
N VAL A 67 4.88 9.19 -14.04
CA VAL A 67 4.83 9.19 -15.52
C VAL A 67 3.40 9.28 -16.05
N ARG A 68 2.42 8.72 -15.34
CA ARG A 68 1.01 8.72 -15.76
C ARG A 68 0.13 9.81 -15.08
N GLY A 69 0.63 10.51 -14.06
CA GLY A 69 -0.23 11.31 -13.16
C GLY A 69 0.20 12.75 -12.83
N TRP A 70 1.30 13.28 -13.37
CA TRP A 70 1.79 14.62 -12.99
C TRP A 70 1.46 15.73 -14.00
N HIS A 71 0.19 16.11 -14.07
CA HIS A 71 -0.21 17.46 -14.53
C HIS A 71 -0.42 18.45 -13.36
N PHE A 72 -0.25 18.01 -12.11
CA PHE A 72 -0.55 18.82 -10.92
C PHE A 72 0.61 19.72 -10.46
N LEU A 73 1.87 19.31 -10.62
CA LEU A 73 3.04 20.07 -10.15
C LEU A 73 3.68 20.99 -11.20
N LEU A 74 3.22 20.97 -12.47
CA LEU A 74 3.82 21.72 -13.59
C LEU A 74 2.97 22.92 -14.06
N ARG A 75 1.78 23.16 -13.51
CA ARG A 75 1.08 24.43 -13.75
C ARG A 75 1.59 25.48 -12.78
N GLY A 76 2.45 26.38 -13.27
CA GLY A 76 2.68 27.67 -12.63
C GLY A 76 1.36 28.47 -12.53
N PRO A 77 1.33 29.57 -11.74
CA PRO A 77 0.15 30.39 -11.57
C PRO A 77 -0.45 30.75 -12.94
N VAL A 78 -1.75 30.57 -13.10
CA VAL A 78 -2.48 31.11 -14.25
C VAL A 78 -2.51 32.62 -14.05
N GLU A 79 -1.79 33.37 -14.89
CA GLU A 79 -1.97 34.82 -15.02
C GLU A 79 -3.31 35.14 -15.69
#